data_AF-A0A8U0I1G9-F1
#
_entry.id   AF-A0A8U0I1G9-F1
#
_cell.length_a   1.000
_cell.length_b   1.000
_cell.length_c   1.000
_cell.angle_alpha   90.00
_cell.angle_beta   90.00
_cell.angle_gamma   90.00
#
_symmetry.space_group_name_H-M   'P 1'
#
loop_
_entity.id
_entity.type
_entity.pdbx_description
1 polymer ?
#
loop_
_entity_poly.entity_id
_entity_poly.type
_entity_poly.pdbx_seq_one_letter_code
_entity_poly.pdbx_strand_id
1 'polypeptide(L)' 'MSDFALDEVDRGILFALQRDARNTTIDEIPSNVEVAASTVRNRISNLEEAGVIKG' A
#
# COMPACT_ATOMS: atom_id res chain seq x y z
N MET A 1 0.95 17.64 10.03
CA MET A 1 0.90 16.71 8.88
C MET A 1 2.19 15.91 8.97
N SER A 2 2.10 14.64 9.33
CA SER A 2 3.26 13.74 9.36
C SER A 2 3.83 13.71 7.94
N ASP A 3 5.10 14.10 7.80
CA ASP A 3 5.81 14.11 6.52
C ASP A 3 6.22 12.69 6.14
N PHE A 4 5.24 11.78 6.13
CA PHE A 4 5.44 10.37 5.81
C PHE A 4 5.67 10.26 4.30
N ALA A 5 6.94 10.14 3.92
CA ALA A 5 7.33 9.99 2.52
C ALA A 5 6.93 8.60 2.01
N LEU A 6 5.82 8.55 1.27
CA LEU A 6 5.34 7.33 0.62
C LEU A 6 6.24 6.94 -0.55
N ASP A 7 6.85 5.75 -0.46
CA ASP A 7 7.59 5.15 -1.56
C ASP A 7 6.66 4.48 -2.60
N GLU A 8 7.23 3.96 -3.69
CA GLU A 8 6.44 3.32 -4.76
C GLU A 8 5.70 2.07 -4.27
N VAL A 9 6.26 1.36 -3.29
CA VAL A 9 5.63 0.18 -2.67
C VAL A 9 4.44 0.61 -1.84
N ASP A 10 4.61 1.63 -1.00
CA ASP A 10 3.54 2.17 -0.16
C ASP A 10 2.38 2.69 -1.03
N ARG A 11 2.69 3.35 -2.15
CA ARG A 11 1.69 3.80 -3.13
C ARG A 11 0.97 2.63 -3.79
N GLY A 12 1.69 1.57 -4.16
CA GLY A 12 1.10 0.35 -4.71
C GLY A 12 0.18 -0.34 -3.71
N ILE A 13 0.58 -0.41 -2.44
CA ILE A 13 -0.22 -0.96 -1.34
C ILE A 13 -1.50 -0.14 -1.13
N LEU A 14 -1.40 1.19 -1.03
CA LEU A 14 -2.56 2.07 -0.88
C LEU A 14 -3.51 1.95 -2.07
N PHE A 15 -2.97 1.91 -3.29
CA PHE A 15 -3.77 1.70 -4.50
C PHE A 15 -4.51 0.37 -4.46
N ALA A 16 -3.84 -0.73 -4.08
CA ALA A 16 -4.45 -2.04 -3.95
C ALA A 16 -5.56 -2.07 -2.88
N LEU A 17 -5.30 -1.52 -1.68
CA LEU A 17 -6.28 -1.44 -0.59
C LEU A 17 -7.51 -0.58 -0.94
N GLN A 18 -7.32 0.51 -1.69
CA GLN A 18 -8.42 1.35 -2.17
C GLN A 18 -9.22 0.70 -3.29
N ARG A 19 -8.58 -0.16 -4.10
CA ARG A 19 -9.18 -0.83 -5.25
C ARG A 19 -9.98 -2.08 -4.85
N ASP A 20 -9.59 -2.77 -3.77
CA ASP A 20 -10.39 -3.83 -3.14
C ASP A 20 -11.79 -3.31 -2.72
N ALA A 21 -11.89 -2.03 -2.35
CA ALA A 21 -13.18 -1.39 -2.05
C ALA A 21 -14.09 -1.16 -3.27
N ARG A 22 -13.58 -1.19 -4.52
CA ARG A 22 -14.34 -0.81 -5.72
C ARG A 22 -14.09 -1.61 -7.00
N ASN A 23 -13.57 -2.83 -6.92
CA ASN A 23 -13.71 -3.83 -7.99
C ASN A 23 -12.85 -3.50 -9.24
N THR A 24 -11.51 -3.62 -9.17
CA THR A 24 -10.71 -3.53 -10.39
C THR A 24 -9.49 -4.47 -10.41
N THR A 25 -9.25 -5.05 -11.60
CA THR A 25 -8.34 -6.14 -11.97
C THR A 25 -6.85 -5.80 -11.80
N ILE A 26 -6.06 -6.84 -11.54
CA ILE A 26 -4.66 -6.84 -11.10
C ILE A 26 -3.66 -6.21 -12.10
N ASP A 27 -4.07 -5.93 -13.35
CA ASP A 27 -3.16 -5.54 -14.44
C ASP A 27 -2.62 -4.09 -14.39
N GLU A 28 -3.10 -3.23 -13.48
CA GLU A 28 -2.59 -1.85 -13.31
C GLU A 28 -1.70 -1.66 -12.07
N ILE A 29 -1.61 -2.67 -11.20
CA ILE A 29 -0.59 -2.66 -10.15
C ILE A 29 0.73 -3.01 -10.86
N PRO A 30 1.79 -2.19 -10.73
CA PRO A 30 3.05 -2.52 -11.35
C PRO A 30 3.43 -3.94 -10.92
N SER A 31 3.53 -4.86 -11.87
CA SER A 31 3.98 -6.24 -11.66
C SER A 31 5.42 -6.34 -11.15
N ASN A 32 6.00 -5.23 -10.70
CA ASN A 32 7.41 -4.98 -10.43
C ASN A 32 7.75 -4.88 -8.94
N VAL A 33 6.77 -5.00 -8.05
CA VAL A 33 7.07 -5.01 -6.63
C VAL A 33 7.25 -6.46 -6.18
N GLU A 34 8.41 -7.04 -6.48
CA GLU A 34 8.87 -8.34 -5.93
C GLU A 34 9.18 -8.23 -4.43
N VAL A 35 8.22 -7.74 -3.64
CA VAL A 35 8.34 -7.66 -2.18
C VAL A 35 7.70 -8.89 -1.56
N ALA A 36 8.40 -9.49 -0.60
CA ALA A 36 7.86 -10.57 0.20
C ALA A 36 6.57 -10.12 0.91
N ALA A 37 5.64 -11.06 1.11
CA ALA A 37 4.37 -10.79 1.80
C ALA A 37 4.57 -10.23 3.23
N SER A 38 5.65 -10.63 3.91
CA SER A 38 6.04 -10.07 5.21
C SER A 38 6.41 -8.59 5.14
N THR A 39 7.09 -8.16 4.07
CA THR A 39 7.43 -6.76 3.83
C THR A 39 6.17 -5.93 3.62
N VAL A 40 5.23 -6.42 2.80
CA VAL A 40 3.94 -5.74 2.57
C VAL A 40 3.18 -5.53 3.88
N ARG A 41 3.10 -6.58 4.71
CA ARG A 41 2.42 -6.50 6.02
C ARG A 41 3.06 -5.45 6.94
N ASN A 42 4.38 -5.43 7.04
CA ASN A 42 5.10 -4.45 7.85
C ASN A 42 4.85 -3.02 7.34
N ARG A 43 4.79 -2.82 6.02
CA ARG A 43 4.48 -1.51 5.42
C ARG A 43 3.06 -1.05 5.72
N ILE A 44 2.08 -1.95 5.66
CA ILE A 44 0.69 -1.62 6.04
C ILE A 44 0.63 -1.16 7.51
N SER A 45 1.27 -1.89 8.43
CA SER A 45 1.31 -1.49 9.85
C SER A 45 1.96 -0.11 10.04
N ASN A 46 3.07 0.16 9.35
CA ASN A 46 3.71 1.48 9.40
C ASN A 46 2.79 2.60 8.87
N LEU A 47 2.01 2.32 7.83
CA LEU A 47 1.05 3.28 7.24
C LEU A 47 -0.14 3.55 8.17
N GLU A 48 -0.60 2.55 8.92
CA GLU A 48 -1.63 2.70 9.96
C GLU A 48 -1.10 3.51 11.16
N GLU A 49 0.10 3.18 11.65
CA GLU A 49 0.76 3.91 12.74
C GLU A 49 1.04 5.38 12.37
N ALA A 50 1.41 5.63 11.12
CA ALA A 50 1.61 6.98 10.59
C ALA A 50 0.29 7.75 10.37
N GLY A 51 -0.86 7.09 10.54
CA GLY A 51 -2.19 7.66 10.35
C GLY A 51 -2.57 7.90 8.88
N VAL A 52 -1.83 7.29 7.94
CA VAL A 52 -2.09 7.34 6.50
C VAL A 52 -3.27 6.44 6.13
N ILE A 53 -3.27 5.22 6.67
CA ILE A 53 -4.41 4.31 6.61
C ILE A 53 -5.25 4.52 7.88
N LYS A 54 -6.56 4.67 7.70
CA LYS A 54 -7.53 4.65 8.79
C LYS A 54 -8.42 3.45 8.55
N GLY A 55 -8.27 2.42 9.39
CA GLY A 55 -9.18 1.28 9.42
C GLY A 55 -10.60 1.70 9.76
#